data_AF-A0A1C3KRI4-F1
#
_entry.id   AF-A0A1C3KRI4-F1
#
_cell.length_a   1.000
_cell.length_b   1.000
_cell.length_c   1.000
_cell.angle_alpha   90.00
_cell.angle_beta   90.00
_cell.angle_gamma   90.00
#
_symmetry.space_group_name_H-M   'P 1'
#
loop_
_entity.id
_entity.type
_entity.pdbx_description
1 polymer ?
#
loop_
_entity_poly.entity_id
_entity_poly.type
_entity_poly.pdbx_seq_one_letter_code
_entity_poly.pdbx_strand_id
1 'polypeptide(L)'
;MSCFGKLDKCCCFPLAGGCIVGAVFHFLLCLSVAFSSQAEYKVWNIASNATLGCLITLGLILKNYIIFYIVAVFVAFLVGSHIIAFIFCIISFFGHSEISTQNKVLTTVTVFTTILITLLFLNIYLSISRVLKAGGSGWEYKNYMEIENDKEKEKKSKEKEENLANNDYNA
;
A
#
# COMPACT_ATOMS: atom_id res chain seq x y z
N MET A 1 4.56 10.17 20.11
CA MET A 1 4.54 10.22 18.63
C MET A 1 4.60 8.77 18.15
N SER A 2 3.45 8.20 17.79
CA SER A 2 3.31 6.77 17.48
C SER A 2 4.07 6.47 16.18
N CYS A 3 5.14 5.68 16.27
CA CYS A 3 5.96 5.27 15.13
C CYS A 3 5.18 4.28 14.25
N PHE A 4 4.29 4.79 13.40
CA PHE A 4 3.80 4.07 12.23
C PHE A 4 5.00 3.72 11.35
N GLY A 5 5.40 2.45 11.31
CA GLY A 5 6.53 1.97 10.50
C GLY A 5 7.47 0.98 11.19
N LYS A 6 7.37 0.80 12.52
CA LYS A 6 8.16 -0.21 13.24
C LYS A 6 7.39 -1.52 13.35
N LEU A 7 7.45 -2.35 12.30
CA LEU A 7 7.18 -3.78 12.41
C LEU A 7 8.53 -4.51 12.57
N ASP A 8 9.18 -4.32 13.73
CA ASP A 8 10.48 -4.92 14.09
C ASP A 8 10.50 -6.47 14.05
N LYS A 9 9.38 -7.15 13.72
CA LYS A 9 9.24 -8.60 13.80
C LYS A 9 8.40 -9.29 12.71
N CYS A 10 7.89 -8.59 11.70
CA CYS A 10 7.22 -9.26 10.57
C CYS A 10 8.21 -9.56 9.44
N CYS A 11 9.17 -10.44 9.73
CA CYS A 11 10.26 -10.85 8.84
C CYS A 11 9.82 -11.79 7.71
N CYS A 12 8.52 -11.97 7.44
CA CYS A 12 8.07 -13.10 6.62
C CYS A 12 7.78 -12.77 5.16
N PHE A 13 7.75 -11.49 4.74
CA PHE A 13 7.46 -11.16 3.35
C PHE A 13 8.16 -9.87 2.89
N PRO A 14 8.83 -9.87 1.73
CA PRO A 14 9.35 -8.63 1.14
C PRO A 14 8.19 -7.66 0.87
N LEU A 15 8.37 -6.37 1.16
CA LEU A 15 7.34 -5.35 0.92
C LEU A 15 6.94 -5.27 -0.56
N ALA A 16 7.90 -5.48 -1.46
CA ALA A 16 7.65 -5.58 -2.89
C ALA A 16 6.69 -6.74 -3.21
N GLY A 17 6.82 -7.88 -2.53
CA GLY A 17 5.87 -8.99 -2.60
C GLY A 17 4.47 -8.57 -2.13
N GLY A 18 4.37 -7.83 -1.02
CA GLY A 18 3.09 -7.30 -0.55
C GLY A 18 2.40 -6.39 -1.57
N CYS A 19 3.20 -5.59 -2.31
CA CYS A 19 2.72 -4.76 -3.40
C CYS A 19 2.24 -5.59 -4.60
N ILE A 20 2.92 -6.69 -4.93
CA ILE A 20 2.47 -7.62 -5.99
C ILE A 20 1.12 -8.23 -5.61
N VAL A 21 0.95 -8.69 -4.37
CA VAL A 21 -0.34 -9.20 -3.87
C VAL A 21 -1.43 -8.13 -3.98
N GLY A 22 -1.10 -6.88 -3.63
CA GLY A 22 -2.00 -5.73 -3.81
C GLY A 22 -2.40 -5.47 -5.27
N ALA A 23 -1.45 -5.50 -6.20
CA ALA A 23 -1.73 -5.34 -7.63
C ALA A 23 -2.64 -6.45 -8.16
N VAL A 24 -2.34 -7.72 -7.81
CA VAL A 24 -3.17 -8.88 -8.17
C VAL A 24 -4.57 -8.75 -7.59
N PHE A 25 -4.69 -8.33 -6.32
CA PHE A 25 -5.99 -8.09 -5.68
C PHE A 25 -6.83 -7.08 -6.47
N HIS A 26 -6.26 -5.94 -6.87
CA HIS A 26 -6.97 -4.96 -7.69
C HIS A 26 -7.37 -5.51 -9.07
N PHE A 27 -6.51 -6.29 -9.74
CA PHE A 27 -6.89 -6.93 -11.00
C PHE A 27 -8.00 -7.99 -10.85
N LEU A 28 -8.01 -8.74 -9.74
CA LEU A 28 -9.09 -9.69 -9.42
C LEU A 28 -10.42 -8.96 -9.17
N LEU A 29 -10.40 -7.77 -8.56
CA LEU A 29 -11.60 -6.93 -8.41
C LEU A 29 -12.12 -6.44 -9.77
N CYS A 30 -11.26 -6.14 -10.74
CA CYS A 30 -11.70 -5.84 -12.10
C CYS A 30 -12.42 -7.03 -12.73
N LEU A 31 -11.89 -8.24 -12.55
CA LEU A 31 -12.50 -9.48 -13.07
C LEU A 31 -13.86 -9.77 -12.42
N SER A 32 -13.98 -9.62 -11.09
CA SER A 32 -15.26 -9.88 -10.40
C SER A 32 -16.37 -8.95 -10.88
N VAL A 33 -16.03 -7.70 -11.16
CA VAL A 33 -16.96 -6.69 -11.67
C VAL A 33 -17.30 -6.90 -13.15
N ALA A 34 -16.43 -7.55 -13.94
CA ALA A 34 -16.73 -7.93 -15.32
C ALA A 34 -17.94 -8.87 -15.42
N PHE A 35 -18.18 -9.69 -14.40
CA PHE A 35 -19.32 -10.61 -14.30
C PHE A 35 -20.55 -10.02 -13.57
N SER A 36 -20.48 -8.76 -13.12
CA SER A 36 -21.61 -8.08 -12.47
C SER A 36 -22.59 -7.50 -13.51
N SER A 37 -23.89 -7.60 -13.19
CA SER A 37 -25.02 -7.13 -14.00
C SER A 37 -25.37 -5.64 -13.80
N GLN A 38 -24.78 -4.97 -12.82
CA GLN A 38 -25.04 -3.54 -12.55
C GLN A 38 -24.12 -2.65 -13.40
N ALA A 39 -24.68 -2.04 -14.46
CA ALA A 39 -23.91 -1.28 -15.46
C ALA A 39 -23.31 0.04 -14.94
N GLU A 40 -24.00 0.77 -14.07
CA GLU A 40 -23.62 2.14 -13.70
C GLU A 40 -22.39 2.22 -12.79
N TYR A 41 -22.15 1.20 -11.96
CA TYR A 41 -20.98 1.15 -11.07
C TYR A 41 -19.78 0.40 -11.68
N LYS A 42 -20.02 -0.31 -12.78
CA LYS A 42 -19.05 -1.22 -13.40
C LYS A 42 -17.83 -0.49 -13.96
N VAL A 43 -18.05 0.57 -14.73
CA VAL A 43 -16.98 1.32 -15.38
C VAL A 43 -16.07 1.98 -14.35
N TRP A 44 -16.64 2.65 -13.34
CA TRP A 44 -15.87 3.34 -12.30
C TRP A 44 -15.01 2.38 -11.47
N ASN A 45 -15.57 1.23 -11.11
CA ASN A 45 -14.89 0.23 -10.30
C ASN A 45 -13.74 -0.43 -11.08
N ILE A 46 -13.97 -0.76 -12.36
CA ILE A 46 -12.91 -1.29 -13.25
C ILE A 46 -11.82 -0.23 -13.45
N ALA A 47 -12.18 1.01 -13.79
CA ALA A 47 -11.21 2.07 -14.05
C ALA A 47 -10.33 2.35 -12.82
N SER A 48 -10.93 2.45 -11.63
CA SER A 48 -10.21 2.72 -10.39
C SER A 48 -9.24 1.59 -10.02
N ASN A 49 -9.69 0.33 -10.07
CA ASN A 49 -8.86 -0.81 -9.71
C ASN A 49 -7.79 -1.10 -10.77
N ALA A 50 -8.11 -0.98 -12.06
CA ALA A 50 -7.11 -1.14 -13.12
C ALA A 50 -6.02 -0.06 -13.02
N THR A 51 -6.41 1.20 -12.76
CA THR A 51 -5.47 2.30 -12.55
C THR A 51 -4.56 2.01 -11.35
N LEU A 52 -5.11 1.54 -10.22
CA LEU A 52 -4.32 1.17 -9.06
C LEU A 52 -3.36 0.01 -9.34
N GLY A 53 -3.84 -1.09 -9.94
CA GLY A 53 -3.00 -2.22 -10.31
C GLY A 53 -1.83 -1.82 -11.22
N CYS A 54 -2.11 -0.98 -12.21
CA CYS A 54 -1.10 -0.42 -13.12
C CYS A 54 -0.10 0.49 -12.38
N LEU A 55 -0.57 1.41 -11.53
CA LEU A 55 0.30 2.32 -10.77
C LEU A 55 1.20 1.56 -9.79
N ILE A 56 0.68 0.54 -9.11
CA ILE A 56 1.47 -0.32 -8.20
C ILE A 56 2.57 -1.03 -9.00
N THR A 57 2.20 -1.65 -10.12
CA THR A 57 3.14 -2.37 -10.99
C THR A 57 4.22 -1.43 -11.53
N LEU A 58 3.82 -0.25 -12.00
CA LEU A 58 4.74 0.79 -12.49
C LEU A 58 5.66 1.31 -11.39
N GLY A 59 5.12 1.54 -10.19
CA GLY A 59 5.88 1.96 -9.01
C GLY A 59 6.96 0.96 -8.62
N LEU A 60 6.67 -0.34 -8.71
CA LEU A 60 7.65 -1.41 -8.50
C LEU A 60 8.71 -1.46 -9.59
N ILE A 61 8.32 -1.45 -10.86
CA ILE A 61 9.25 -1.55 -12.00
C ILE A 61 10.21 -0.37 -12.01
N LEU A 62 9.70 0.86 -11.85
CA LEU A 62 10.49 2.08 -11.85
C LEU A 62 11.21 2.33 -10.52
N LYS A 63 10.92 1.53 -9.48
CA LYS A 63 11.40 1.73 -8.09
C LYS A 63 11.16 3.17 -7.60
N ASN A 64 10.02 3.75 -7.96
CA ASN A 64 9.75 5.16 -7.75
C ASN A 64 8.80 5.38 -6.57
N TYR A 65 9.33 5.95 -5.48
CA TYR A 65 8.56 6.21 -4.26
C TYR A 65 7.42 7.23 -4.45
N ILE A 66 7.55 8.16 -5.42
CA ILE A 66 6.51 9.17 -5.69
C ILE A 66 5.23 8.49 -6.21
N ILE A 67 5.38 7.49 -7.06
CA ILE A 67 4.26 6.71 -7.58
C ILE A 67 3.53 6.01 -6.43
N PHE A 68 4.25 5.45 -5.46
CA PHE A 68 3.62 4.83 -4.30
C PHE A 68 2.94 5.83 -3.35
N TYR A 69 3.40 7.08 -3.26
CA TYR A 69 2.63 8.12 -2.56
C TYR A 69 1.30 8.42 -3.28
N ILE A 70 1.30 8.49 -4.62
CA ILE A 70 0.07 8.66 -5.39
C ILE A 70 -0.88 7.48 -5.15
N VAL A 71 -0.36 6.25 -5.21
CA VAL A 71 -1.13 5.04 -4.88
C VAL A 71 -1.72 5.12 -3.47
N ALA A 72 -0.91 5.51 -2.46
CA ALA A 72 -1.37 5.62 -1.08
C ALA A 72 -2.49 6.66 -0.91
N VAL A 73 -2.39 7.82 -1.57
CA VAL A 73 -3.46 8.84 -1.55
C VAL A 73 -4.75 8.30 -2.18
N PHE A 74 -4.63 7.61 -3.33
CA PHE A 74 -5.80 7.05 -4.00
C PHE A 74 -6.44 5.93 -3.17
N VAL A 75 -5.64 5.06 -2.55
CA VAL A 75 -6.13 4.01 -1.66
C VAL A 75 -6.77 4.62 -0.41
N ALA A 76 -6.22 5.70 0.17
CA ALA A 76 -6.84 6.39 1.29
C ALA A 76 -8.21 6.98 0.92
N PHE A 77 -8.35 7.54 -0.28
CA PHE A 77 -9.64 7.99 -0.81
C PHE A 77 -10.65 6.83 -0.93
N LEU A 78 -10.21 5.66 -1.43
CA LEU A 78 -11.05 4.46 -1.46
C LEU A 78 -11.45 3.99 -0.07
N VAL A 79 -10.54 3.97 0.91
CA VAL A 79 -10.89 3.63 2.29
C VAL A 79 -12.00 4.56 2.80
N GLY A 80 -11.87 5.87 2.55
CA GLY A 80 -12.88 6.85 2.91
C GLY A 80 -14.25 6.56 2.28
N SER A 81 -14.30 6.22 1.00
CA SER A 81 -15.57 5.87 0.34
C SER A 81 -16.20 4.58 0.89
N HIS A 82 -15.39 3.57 1.23
CA HIS A 82 -15.88 2.35 1.85
C HIS A 82 -16.39 2.59 3.29
N ILE A 83 -15.77 3.49 4.06
CA ILE A 83 -16.26 3.90 5.38
C ILE A 83 -17.63 4.57 5.25
N ILE A 84 -17.80 5.47 4.28
CA ILE A 84 -19.11 6.10 4.01
C ILE A 84 -20.15 5.02 3.64
N ALA A 85 -19.80 4.11 2.73
CA ALA A 85 -20.68 3.00 2.35
C ALA A 85 -21.04 2.10 3.55
N PHE A 86 -20.09 1.85 4.45
CA PHE A 86 -20.32 1.09 5.67
C PHE A 86 -21.33 1.78 6.59
N ILE A 87 -21.24 3.10 6.76
CA ILE A 87 -22.22 3.88 7.54
C ILE A 87 -23.62 3.74 6.91
N PHE A 88 -23.75 3.86 5.59
CA PHE A 88 -25.03 3.63 4.91
C PHE A 88 -25.56 2.20 5.08
N CYS A 89 -24.68 1.20 5.08
CA CYS A 89 -25.06 -0.18 5.36
C CYS A 89 -25.65 -0.31 6.78
N ILE A 90 -25.05 0.33 7.79
CA ILE A 90 -25.58 0.35 9.16
C ILE A 90 -26.95 1.04 9.22
N ILE A 91 -27.10 2.21 8.59
CA ILE A 91 -28.39 2.93 8.53
C ILE A 91 -29.47 2.05 7.88
N SER A 92 -29.12 1.27 6.85
CA SER A 92 -30.06 0.40 6.13
C SER A 92 -30.72 -0.69 7.00
N PHE A 93 -30.15 -1.03 8.16
CA PHE A 93 -30.78 -1.97 9.10
C PHE A 93 -32.01 -1.38 9.78
N PHE A 94 -32.06 -0.06 9.95
CA PHE A 94 -33.15 0.64 10.63
C PHE A 94 -34.22 1.13 9.65
N GLY A 95 -33.92 1.17 8.35
CA GLY A 95 -34.88 1.50 7.30
C GLY A 95 -35.76 0.31 6.90
N HIS A 96 -37.03 0.58 6.62
CA HIS A 96 -37.88 -0.36 5.89
C HIS A 96 -37.32 -0.55 4.48
N SER A 97 -36.93 -1.78 4.14
CA SER A 97 -36.52 -2.10 2.79
C SER A 97 -36.93 -3.52 2.41
N GLU A 98 -37.11 -3.76 1.12
CA GLU A 98 -37.43 -5.08 0.54
C GLU A 98 -36.23 -6.05 0.60
N ILE A 99 -35.06 -5.57 1.01
CA ILE A 99 -33.83 -6.36 1.10
C ILE A 99 -33.87 -7.22 2.35
N SER A 100 -33.66 -8.53 2.20
CA SER A 100 -33.61 -9.47 3.32
C SER A 100 -32.52 -9.09 4.35
N THR A 101 -32.80 -9.32 5.63
CA THR A 101 -31.83 -9.07 6.72
C THR A 101 -30.52 -9.83 6.51
N GLN A 102 -30.57 -11.05 5.96
CA GLN A 102 -29.37 -11.83 5.63
C GLN A 102 -28.47 -11.12 4.63
N ASN A 103 -29.04 -10.55 3.56
CA ASN A 103 -28.29 -9.80 2.55
C ASN A 103 -27.68 -8.52 3.14
N LYS A 104 -28.38 -7.84 4.05
CA LYS A 104 -27.86 -6.66 4.76
C LYS A 104 -26.64 -7.01 5.62
N VAL A 105 -26.72 -8.12 6.38
CA VAL A 105 -25.61 -8.61 7.21
C VAL A 105 -24.41 -8.98 6.35
N LEU A 106 -24.62 -9.78 5.30
CA LEU A 106 -23.55 -10.22 4.41
C LEU A 106 -22.84 -9.03 3.74
N THR A 107 -23.61 -8.07 3.24
CA THR A 107 -23.06 -6.86 2.61
C THR A 107 -22.23 -6.05 3.60
N THR A 108 -22.75 -5.84 4.81
CA THR A 108 -22.06 -5.09 5.88
C THR A 108 -20.73 -5.73 6.27
N VAL A 109 -20.72 -7.05 6.47
CA VAL A 109 -19.49 -7.80 6.78
C VAL A 109 -18.49 -7.73 5.63
N THR A 110 -18.98 -7.80 4.39
CA THR A 110 -18.13 -7.69 3.19
C THR A 110 -17.48 -6.31 3.10
N VAL A 111 -18.27 -5.23 3.24
CA VAL A 111 -17.72 -3.85 3.22
C VAL A 111 -16.72 -3.65 4.35
N PHE A 112 -17.03 -4.12 5.57
CA PHE A 112 -16.10 -4.04 6.71
C PHE A 112 -14.78 -4.77 6.44
N THR A 113 -14.85 -5.98 5.91
CA THR A 113 -13.66 -6.78 5.56
C THR A 113 -12.84 -6.08 4.48
N THR A 114 -13.49 -5.49 3.46
CA THR A 114 -12.81 -4.71 2.43
C THR A 114 -12.10 -3.48 3.01
N ILE A 115 -12.67 -2.79 4.00
CA ILE A 115 -12.00 -1.68 4.70
C ILE A 115 -10.70 -2.17 5.36
N LEU A 116 -10.76 -3.29 6.09
CA LEU A 116 -9.58 -3.84 6.77
C LEU A 116 -8.48 -4.22 5.78
N ILE A 117 -8.83 -4.94 4.71
CA ILE A 117 -7.87 -5.32 3.65
C ILE A 117 -7.25 -4.08 3.00
N THR A 118 -8.05 -3.07 2.69
CA THR A 118 -7.58 -1.86 2.03
C THR A 118 -6.67 -1.02 2.94
N LEU A 119 -6.94 -0.99 4.26
CA LEU A 119 -6.06 -0.37 5.26
C LEU A 119 -4.72 -1.09 5.39
N LEU A 120 -4.71 -2.43 5.31
CA LEU A 120 -3.47 -3.21 5.29
C LEU A 120 -2.62 -2.85 4.07
N PHE A 121 -3.23 -2.78 2.88
CA PHE A 121 -2.53 -2.36 1.67
C PHE A 121 -2.04 -0.92 1.74
N LEU A 122 -2.82 0.02 2.29
CA LEU A 122 -2.38 1.40 2.51
C LEU A 122 -1.09 1.44 3.36
N ASN A 123 -1.04 0.66 4.42
CA ASN A 123 0.15 0.57 5.27
C ASN A 123 1.36 -0.01 4.52
N ILE A 124 1.14 -1.03 3.67
CA ILE A 124 2.20 -1.59 2.80
C ILE A 124 2.71 -0.52 1.83
N TYR A 125 1.84 0.20 1.14
CA TYR A 125 2.21 1.23 0.16
C TYR A 125 2.96 2.42 0.77
N LEU A 126 2.57 2.85 1.98
CA LEU A 126 3.33 3.86 2.72
C LEU A 126 4.70 3.35 3.17
N SER A 127 4.78 2.09 3.58
CA SER A 127 6.02 1.49 4.05
C SER A 127 7.02 1.30 2.90
N ILE A 128 6.58 0.80 1.74
CA ILE A 128 7.44 0.66 0.56
C ILE A 128 7.90 2.03 0.03
N SER A 129 7.04 3.06 0.10
CA SER A 129 7.42 4.43 -0.27
C SER A 129 8.63 4.90 0.53
N ARG A 130 8.64 4.64 1.86
CA ARG A 130 9.75 5.01 2.73
C ARG A 130 11.01 4.20 2.44
N VAL A 131 10.86 2.90 2.18
CA VAL A 131 11.99 2.03 1.82
C VAL A 131 12.63 2.49 0.50
N LEU A 132 11.83 2.74 -0.54
CA LEU A 132 12.32 3.25 -1.82
C LEU A 132 12.94 4.64 -1.69
N LYS A 133 12.37 5.51 -0.84
CA LYS A 133 12.94 6.83 -0.55
C LYS A 133 14.29 6.74 0.17
N ALA A 134 14.44 5.80 1.11
CA ALA A 134 15.72 5.47 1.72
C ALA A 134 16.71 4.82 0.73
N GLY A 135 16.26 4.49 -0.48
CA GLY A 135 17.02 3.87 -1.57
C GLY A 135 17.20 2.37 -1.43
N GLY A 136 16.31 1.71 -0.67
CA GLY A 136 16.11 0.27 -0.75
C GLY A 136 15.31 -0.13 -1.98
N SER A 137 15.17 -1.42 -2.19
CA SER A 137 14.39 -2.02 -3.28
C SER A 137 13.04 -2.56 -2.81
N GLY A 138 12.85 -2.75 -1.50
CA GLY A 138 11.65 -3.40 -0.95
C GLY A 138 11.64 -4.92 -1.02
N TRP A 139 12.67 -5.51 -1.62
CA TRP A 139 12.97 -6.94 -1.54
C TRP A 139 13.86 -7.27 -0.34
N GLU A 140 14.47 -6.26 0.28
CA GLU A 140 15.23 -6.46 1.50
C GLU A 140 14.31 -6.83 2.68
N TYR A 141 14.81 -7.68 3.58
CA TYR A 141 14.22 -7.92 4.90
C TYR A 141 14.63 -6.84 5.91
N LYS A 142 14.86 -5.61 5.44
CA LYS A 142 15.29 -4.47 6.24
C LYS A 142 14.24 -3.38 6.22
N ASN A 143 14.10 -2.66 7.33
CA ASN A 143 13.24 -1.47 7.37
C ASN A 143 13.99 -0.23 6.85
N TYR A 144 13.26 0.85 6.59
CA TYR A 144 13.85 2.09 6.04
C TYR A 144 14.89 2.74 6.96
N MET A 145 14.73 2.61 8.30
CA MET A 145 15.70 3.17 9.26
C MET A 145 17.01 2.38 9.28
N GLU A 146 16.95 1.06 9.11
CA GLU A 146 18.13 0.21 8.95
C GLU A 146 18.89 0.57 7.67
N ILE A 147 18.17 0.80 6.58
CA ILE A 147 18.76 1.22 5.30
C ILE A 147 19.43 2.60 5.42
N GLU A 148 18.77 3.57 6.08
CA GLU A 148 19.35 4.89 6.33
C GLU A 148 20.59 4.82 7.24
N ASN A 149 20.54 4.03 8.32
CA ASN A 149 21.67 3.83 9.22
C ASN A 149 22.87 3.16 8.54
N ASP A 150 22.63 2.17 7.68
CA ASP A 150 23.69 1.51 6.93
C ASP A 150 24.36 2.50 5.95
N LYS A 151 23.58 3.36 5.28
CA LYS A 151 24.10 4.42 4.42
C LYS A 151 24.92 5.46 5.17
N GLU A 152 24.48 5.88 6.35
CA GLU A 152 25.25 6.83 7.18
C GLU A 152 26.58 6.23 7.65
N LYS A 153 26.61 4.94 7.99
CA LYS A 153 27.83 4.24 8.38
C LYS A 153 28.81 4.14 7.20
N GLU A 154 28.33 3.78 6.02
CA GLU A 154 29.16 3.73 4.80
C GLU A 154 29.70 5.11 4.42
N LYS A 155 28.91 6.17 4.60
CA LYS A 155 29.37 7.53 4.30
C LYS A 155 30.48 7.96 5.26
N LYS A 156 30.32 7.68 6.56
CA LYS A 156 31.34 7.96 7.58
C LYS A 156 32.61 7.12 7.40
N SER A 157 32.52 5.89 6.90
CA SER A 157 33.71 5.08 6.62
C SER A 157 34.47 5.60 5.39
N LYS A 158 33.76 5.97 4.32
CA LYS A 158 34.38 6.54 3.12
C LYS A 158 35.06 7.88 3.40
N GLU A 159 34.42 8.76 4.17
CA GLU A 159 35.05 10.03 4.59
C GLU A 159 36.31 9.78 5.43
N LYS A 160 36.37 8.72 6.24
CA LYS A 160 37.59 8.36 6.97
C LYS A 160 38.70 7.83 6.05
N GLU A 161 38.36 6.98 5.09
CA GLU A 161 39.32 6.44 4.11
C GLU A 161 39.88 7.53 3.19
N GLU A 162 39.04 8.46 2.71
CA GLU A 162 39.50 9.60 1.89
C GLU A 162 40.42 10.53 2.67
N ASN A 163 40.11 10.81 3.94
CA ASN A 163 40.98 11.62 4.81
C ASN A 163 42.33 10.94 5.11
N LEU A 164 42.34 9.61 5.25
CA LEU A 164 43.58 8.83 5.39
C LEU A 164 44.41 8.86 4.10
N ALA A 165 43.78 8.65 2.94
CA ALA A 165 44.45 8.68 1.65
C ALA A 165 45.02 10.06 1.28
N ASN A 166 44.32 11.15 1.64
CA ASN A 166 44.82 12.52 1.41
C ASN A 166 45.96 12.91 2.36
N ASN A 167 46.01 12.35 3.57
CA ASN A 167 47.12 12.57 4.49
C ASN A 167 48.39 11.82 4.04
N ASP A 168 48.24 10.61 3.49
CA ASP A 168 49.38 9.85 2.94
C ASP A 168 49.93 10.47 1.64
N TYR A 169 49.09 11.13 0.82
CA TYR A 169 49.53 11.81 -0.41
C TYR A 169 50.26 13.15 -0.18
N ASN A 170 50.08 13.78 0.99
CA ASN A 170 50.67 15.08 1.33
C ASN A 170 51.85 14.98 2.33
N ALA A 171 52.34 13.78 2.62
CA ALA A 171 53.51 13.49 3.45
C ALA A 171 54.76 13.22 2.59
#